data_AF-A0A6A3S5G3-F1
#
_entry.id   AF-A0A6A3S5G3-F1
#
_cell.length_a   1.000
_cell.length_b   1.000
_cell.length_c   1.000
_cell.angle_alpha   90.00
_cell.angle_beta   90.00
_cell.angle_gamma   90.00
#
_symmetry.space_group_name_H-M   'P 1'
#
loop_
_entity.id
_entity.type
_entity.pdbx_description
1 polymer ?
#
loop_
_entity_poly.entity_id
_entity_poly.type
_entity_poly.pdbx_seq_one_letter_code
_entity_poly.pdbx_strand_id
1 'polypeptide(L)'
;MRSFGIALVLAPALAAVCLADNLDKYGVFTPKKIALGFVPSMDGETYSGGFTLTSDAPLATLDYDYEVAGLPYFVVSSVSNGPVDVEVKYAEQFPALSRNHSDGPSQFSTSTANSRRVETHRFSDSDAGPRSPPCSASPASIEVIDDLTSLPGKFSSSNAKYDEIWKLGARAVTAACLDAGSQVPSWSSSEENGTFVPGTRPGISYRTWNLTNYVLNFESQIIRGGAGYTVGYDLTGNRDGIQIHLASEYPSDTTYANINSTLFPASTATLAWGYDFANATSVTSYILGQYDVPFSVKENVWYPVEIRVNSTAGNIVFSIDGHQVFDIVLTEMGFTDDQLSFYGWASRGEGAIGFGGWQDQASYVQNVTVTSLTDSSEVLYSNPMTDESVVVPEFGGQSNPYGACLDGAKRDRYIWLGDFYHTTRIMGVANSKPEQITGTWEFLFEYQADYGQLPGFVPISYNRRCPPQRSSFTTQARAMPTTTSQTT
;
A
#
# COMPACT_ATOMS: atom_id res chain seq x y z
N MET A 1 10.65 -26.56 -39.74
CA MET A 1 11.72 -26.38 -38.74
C MET A 1 11.71 -24.92 -38.29
N ARG A 2 11.48 -24.72 -36.99
CA ARG A 2 11.66 -23.49 -36.18
C ARG A 2 10.94 -22.23 -36.66
N SER A 3 9.71 -22.08 -36.18
CA SER A 3 9.03 -20.79 -36.02
C SER A 3 9.65 -20.07 -34.82
N PHE A 4 10.17 -18.86 -35.03
CA PHE A 4 10.61 -17.97 -33.95
C PHE A 4 9.37 -17.23 -33.42
N GLY A 5 8.95 -17.55 -32.21
CA GLY A 5 7.96 -16.77 -31.47
C GLY A 5 8.60 -15.47 -31.00
N ILE A 6 8.03 -14.35 -31.43
CA ILE A 6 8.34 -13.02 -30.89
C ILE A 6 7.59 -12.93 -29.56
N ALA A 7 8.32 -13.10 -28.45
CA ALA A 7 7.85 -12.67 -27.14
C ALA A 7 7.94 -11.13 -27.13
N LEU A 8 6.79 -10.46 -27.25
CA LEU A 8 6.72 -9.01 -27.23
C LEU A 8 6.91 -8.55 -25.77
N VAL A 9 8.10 -8.05 -25.48
CA VAL A 9 8.49 -7.44 -24.21
C VAL A 9 7.78 -6.08 -24.12
N LEU A 10 6.55 -6.06 -23.57
CA LEU A 10 5.70 -4.85 -23.42
C LEU A 10 5.90 -4.10 -22.08
N ALA A 11 6.65 -4.67 -21.13
CA ALA A 11 6.98 -4.02 -19.85
C ALA A 11 7.90 -2.76 -19.91
N PRO A 12 8.88 -2.61 -20.84
CA PRO A 12 9.82 -1.48 -20.80
C PRO A 12 9.22 -0.18 -21.36
N ALA A 13 8.14 -0.27 -22.15
CA ALA A 13 7.52 0.91 -22.75
C ALA A 13 6.70 1.71 -21.73
N LEU A 14 5.95 1.06 -20.83
CA LEU A 14 5.22 1.75 -19.76
C LEU A 14 6.17 2.36 -18.71
N ALA A 15 7.26 1.65 -18.38
CA ALA A 15 8.25 2.14 -17.43
C ALA A 15 8.98 3.41 -17.92
N ALA A 16 9.22 3.52 -19.23
CA ALA A 16 9.87 4.69 -19.82
C ALA A 16 8.97 5.95 -19.87
N VAL A 17 7.66 5.78 -20.03
CA VAL A 17 6.70 6.90 -20.15
C VAL A 17 6.42 7.55 -18.79
N CYS A 18 6.25 6.76 -17.72
CA CYS A 18 6.03 7.30 -16.37
C CYS A 18 7.25 8.02 -15.78
N LEU A 19 8.47 7.69 -16.22
CA LEU A 19 9.69 8.34 -15.75
C LEU A 19 9.87 9.74 -16.35
N ALA A 20 9.63 9.92 -17.65
CA ALA A 20 9.89 11.20 -18.31
C ALA A 20 9.04 12.33 -17.70
N ASP A 21 7.73 12.10 -17.51
CA ASP A 21 6.81 13.13 -17.01
C ASP A 21 7.05 13.50 -15.53
N ASN A 22 7.45 12.53 -14.69
CA ASN A 22 7.73 12.79 -13.27
C ASN A 22 9.13 13.37 -13.05
N LEU A 23 10.12 12.96 -13.84
CA LEU A 23 11.48 13.48 -13.77
C LEU A 23 11.52 14.96 -14.16
N ASP A 24 10.79 15.33 -15.21
CA ASP A 24 10.68 16.71 -15.67
C ASP A 24 9.93 17.61 -14.68
N LYS A 25 9.02 17.04 -13.87
CA LYS A 25 8.20 17.78 -12.91
C LYS A 25 8.82 17.88 -11.51
N TYR A 26 9.44 16.81 -11.01
CA TYR A 26 9.93 16.70 -9.63
C TYR A 26 11.44 16.55 -9.50
N GLY A 27 12.16 16.22 -10.58
CA GLY A 27 13.63 16.10 -10.58
C GLY A 27 14.18 14.81 -9.95
N VAL A 28 15.51 14.71 -9.92
CA VAL A 28 16.25 13.63 -9.22
C VAL A 28 16.80 14.15 -7.91
N PHE A 29 16.53 13.45 -6.83
CA PHE A 29 17.13 13.71 -5.53
C PHE A 29 18.31 12.78 -5.30
N THR A 30 19.46 13.37 -4.97
CA THR A 30 20.67 12.61 -4.61
C THR A 30 20.94 12.76 -3.12
N PRO A 31 21.44 11.71 -2.45
CA PRO A 31 21.89 11.80 -1.06
C PRO A 31 22.91 12.93 -0.88
N LYS A 32 22.91 13.57 0.29
CA LYS A 32 23.93 14.54 0.70
C LYS A 32 25.08 13.86 1.42
N LYS A 33 24.78 12.82 2.20
CA LYS A 33 25.78 12.00 2.89
C LYS A 33 25.52 10.52 2.68
N ILE A 34 26.57 9.75 2.87
CA ILE A 34 26.55 8.29 2.82
C ILE A 34 27.40 7.71 3.95
N ALA A 35 26.90 6.66 4.58
CA ALA A 35 27.68 5.83 5.49
C ALA A 35 27.66 4.38 5.00
N LEU A 36 28.84 3.83 4.72
CA LEU A 36 29.02 2.43 4.34
C LEU A 36 29.41 1.59 5.57
N GLY A 37 28.87 0.38 5.68
CA GLY A 37 29.21 -0.52 6.78
C GLY A 37 28.31 -1.74 6.89
N PHE A 38 28.15 -2.23 8.12
CA PHE A 38 27.31 -3.41 8.44
C PHE A 38 26.00 -3.04 9.15
N VAL A 39 25.89 -1.83 9.67
CA VAL A 39 24.72 -1.33 10.41
C VAL A 39 24.40 0.09 9.94
N PRO A 40 23.12 0.52 10.03
CA PRO A 40 22.76 1.91 9.74
C PRO A 40 23.59 2.89 10.58
N SER A 41 24.05 3.99 9.98
CA SER A 41 24.84 5.03 10.65
C SER A 41 24.46 6.43 10.18
N MET A 42 24.35 7.37 11.13
CA MET A 42 24.21 8.81 10.83
C MET A 42 25.58 9.49 10.60
N ASP A 43 26.68 8.82 10.97
CA ASP A 43 28.04 9.33 10.80
C ASP A 43 28.51 9.03 9.36
N GLY A 44 27.95 9.76 8.40
CA GLY A 44 28.26 9.65 6.98
C GLY A 44 29.23 10.71 6.46
N GLU A 45 29.96 10.37 5.40
CA GLU A 45 30.76 11.29 4.61
C GLU A 45 29.94 11.93 3.49
N THR A 46 30.43 13.02 2.90
CA THR A 46 29.74 13.69 1.78
C THR A 46 29.57 12.74 0.59
N TYR A 47 28.36 12.63 0.08
CA TYR A 47 28.06 11.81 -1.09
C TYR A 47 28.73 12.40 -2.34
N SER A 48 29.52 11.59 -3.03
CA SER A 48 30.34 12.01 -4.18
C SER A 48 29.82 11.51 -5.54
N GLY A 49 28.56 11.06 -5.60
CA GLY A 49 27.89 10.63 -6.83
C GLY A 49 27.92 9.13 -7.11
N GLY A 50 28.42 8.31 -6.18
CA GLY A 50 28.40 6.85 -6.31
C GLY A 50 28.93 6.13 -5.08
N PHE A 51 28.67 4.83 -4.99
CA PHE A 51 29.20 3.95 -3.95
C PHE A 51 29.28 2.51 -4.45
N THR A 52 29.94 1.64 -3.67
CA THR A 52 30.05 0.22 -3.98
C THR A 52 29.71 -0.58 -2.73
N LEU A 53 28.74 -1.49 -2.86
CA LEU A 53 28.45 -2.48 -1.84
C LEU A 53 29.39 -3.67 -2.02
N THR A 54 30.00 -4.12 -0.92
CA THR A 54 30.94 -5.25 -0.91
C THR A 54 30.64 -6.15 0.28
N SER A 55 31.28 -7.32 0.38
CA SER A 55 31.17 -8.16 1.58
C SER A 55 31.65 -7.47 2.87
N ASP A 56 32.58 -6.52 2.75
CA ASP A 56 33.16 -5.79 3.89
C ASP A 56 32.37 -4.51 4.23
N ALA A 57 31.50 -4.08 3.32
CA ALA A 57 30.58 -2.96 3.51
C ALA A 57 29.27 -3.22 2.75
N PRO A 58 28.42 -4.15 3.25
CA PRO A 58 27.23 -4.60 2.52
C PRO A 58 26.05 -3.64 2.61
N LEU A 59 26.11 -2.62 3.47
CA LEU A 59 25.04 -1.66 3.71
C LEU A 59 25.50 -0.23 3.41
N ALA A 60 24.62 0.53 2.76
CA ALA A 60 24.73 1.97 2.58
C ALA A 60 23.57 2.68 3.28
N THR A 61 23.87 3.57 4.22
CA THR A 61 22.89 4.52 4.78
C THR A 61 22.97 5.80 3.97
N LEU A 62 21.87 6.17 3.32
CA LEU A 62 21.76 7.36 2.50
C LEU A 62 21.03 8.46 3.28
N ASP A 63 21.70 9.57 3.53
CA ASP A 63 21.13 10.74 4.20
C ASP A 63 20.92 11.85 3.17
N TYR A 64 19.66 12.22 2.96
CA TYR A 64 19.25 13.23 2.00
C TYR A 64 19.20 14.64 2.61
N ASP A 65 19.45 14.81 3.92
CA ASP A 65 19.33 16.05 4.70
C ASP A 65 17.88 16.58 4.83
N TYR A 66 16.96 16.02 4.04
CA TYR A 66 15.55 16.38 3.98
C TYR A 66 14.68 15.12 3.98
N GLU A 67 13.41 15.31 4.34
CA GLU A 67 12.37 14.32 4.12
C GLU A 67 12.11 14.21 2.62
N VAL A 68 12.45 13.05 2.05
CA VAL A 68 12.26 12.75 0.63
C VAL A 68 11.30 11.59 0.48
N ALA A 69 10.47 11.64 -0.57
CA ALA A 69 9.63 10.51 -0.95
C ALA A 69 9.50 10.46 -2.47
N GLY A 70 9.41 9.25 -3.02
CA GLY A 70 9.41 8.99 -4.45
C GLY A 70 10.07 7.65 -4.77
N LEU A 71 10.08 7.26 -6.04
CA LEU A 71 10.63 5.97 -6.47
C LEU A 71 12.16 6.00 -6.38
N PRO A 72 12.81 4.97 -5.80
CA PRO A 72 14.25 4.87 -5.88
C PRO A 72 14.65 4.67 -7.36
N TYR A 73 15.81 5.19 -7.74
CA TYR A 73 16.38 4.97 -9.04
C TYR A 73 17.87 4.65 -8.90
N PHE A 74 18.34 3.66 -9.66
CA PHE A 74 19.69 3.14 -9.56
C PHE A 74 20.42 3.30 -10.89
N VAL A 75 21.64 3.84 -10.82
CA VAL A 75 22.61 3.75 -11.93
C VAL A 75 23.61 2.69 -11.56
N VAL A 76 23.52 1.53 -12.21
CA VAL A 76 24.42 0.41 -11.93
C VAL A 76 25.63 0.54 -12.83
N SER A 77 26.80 0.77 -12.23
CA SER A 77 28.06 0.86 -12.97
C SER A 77 28.58 -0.53 -13.37
N SER A 78 28.52 -1.49 -12.45
CA SER A 78 28.91 -2.88 -12.66
C SER A 78 28.35 -3.76 -11.56
N VAL A 79 28.04 -5.01 -11.89
CA VAL A 79 27.82 -6.09 -10.94
C VAL A 79 28.99 -7.07 -11.07
N SER A 80 29.33 -7.75 -9.98
CA SER A 80 30.37 -8.77 -9.98
C SER A 80 29.93 -9.93 -9.10
N ASN A 81 30.29 -11.15 -9.50
CA ASN A 81 29.97 -12.40 -8.79
C ASN A 81 28.49 -12.80 -8.83
N GLY A 82 27.82 -12.56 -9.96
CA GLY A 82 26.46 -13.05 -10.24
C GLY A 82 25.37 -12.03 -9.88
N PRO A 83 24.08 -12.41 -10.01
CA PRO A 83 23.01 -11.51 -9.62
C PRO A 83 23.06 -11.23 -8.12
N VAL A 84 22.90 -9.97 -7.74
CA VAL A 84 22.86 -9.51 -6.35
C VAL A 84 21.48 -8.93 -6.06
N ASP A 85 20.86 -9.41 -4.99
CA ASP A 85 19.64 -8.83 -4.44
C ASP A 85 20.02 -7.71 -3.48
N VAL A 86 19.53 -6.50 -3.75
CA VAL A 86 19.70 -5.32 -2.90
C VAL A 86 18.34 -4.95 -2.34
N GLU A 87 18.25 -5.01 -1.01
CA GLU A 87 17.07 -4.57 -0.27
C GLU A 87 17.21 -3.08 0.07
N VAL A 88 16.17 -2.32 -0.28
CA VAL A 88 16.07 -0.88 -0.07
C VAL A 88 15.03 -0.65 1.01
N LYS A 89 15.44 0.02 2.10
CA LYS A 89 14.57 0.34 3.23
C LYS A 89 14.36 1.84 3.32
N TYR A 90 13.10 2.24 3.47
CA TYR A 90 12.73 3.63 3.73
C TYR A 90 12.25 3.76 5.15
N ALA A 91 12.73 4.75 5.88
CA ALA A 91 12.36 5.00 7.26
C ALA A 91 12.17 6.49 7.49
N GLU A 92 11.16 6.82 8.28
CA GLU A 92 10.93 8.18 8.79
C GLU A 92 11.84 8.54 9.94
N GLN A 93 12.24 7.53 10.70
CA GLN A 93 13.10 7.67 11.87
C GLN A 93 14.28 6.73 11.70
N PHE A 94 15.48 7.26 11.91
CA PHE A 94 16.73 6.51 11.80
C PHE A 94 16.70 5.13 12.51
N PRO A 95 16.16 4.98 13.75
CA PRO A 95 16.10 3.67 14.42
C PRO A 95 15.27 2.60 13.69
N ALA A 96 14.36 2.99 12.80
CA ALA A 96 13.53 2.04 12.06
C ALA A 96 14.32 1.32 10.97
N LEU A 97 15.42 1.89 10.45
CA LEU A 97 16.29 1.23 9.45
C LEU A 97 16.86 -0.11 9.95
N SER A 98 16.97 -0.29 11.27
CA SER A 98 17.45 -1.53 11.89
C SER A 98 16.36 -2.60 12.06
N ARG A 99 15.10 -2.32 11.66
CA ARG A 99 13.98 -3.27 11.73
C ARG A 99 13.81 -4.02 10.42
N ASN A 100 13.19 -5.20 10.48
CA ASN A 100 12.98 -6.04 9.30
C ASN A 100 12.08 -5.38 8.25
N HIS A 101 11.02 -4.70 8.66
CA HIS A 101 10.07 -4.00 7.79
C HIS A 101 10.15 -2.48 7.95
N SER A 102 11.33 -1.96 8.32
CA SER A 102 11.51 -0.54 8.62
C SER A 102 10.49 -0.02 9.65
N ASP A 103 9.79 1.08 9.36
CA ASP A 103 8.66 1.61 10.13
C ASP A 103 7.28 1.11 9.65
N GLY A 104 7.25 0.12 8.76
CA GLY A 104 6.07 -0.63 8.36
C GLY A 104 5.82 -1.93 9.17
N PRO A 105 4.68 -2.62 8.95
CA PRO A 105 3.69 -2.33 7.92
C PRO A 105 2.76 -1.15 8.26
N SER A 106 2.49 -0.29 7.27
CA SER A 106 1.73 0.96 7.42
C SER A 106 0.22 0.75 7.44
N GLN A 107 -0.52 1.51 8.28
CA GLN A 107 -1.96 1.38 8.56
C GLN A 107 -2.95 1.86 7.45
N PHE A 108 -2.49 2.00 6.20
CA PHE A 108 -3.29 2.63 5.14
C PHE A 108 -4.14 1.67 4.31
N SER A 109 -5.07 2.20 3.51
CA SER A 109 -5.58 1.50 2.32
C SER A 109 -4.41 1.23 1.36
N THR A 110 -4.63 0.58 0.22
CA THR A 110 -3.59 0.42 -0.81
C THR A 110 -2.79 1.69 -1.05
N SER A 111 -3.42 2.87 -0.90
CA SER A 111 -2.84 4.23 -0.68
C SER A 111 -1.55 4.50 -1.43
N THR A 112 -1.40 3.91 -2.62
CA THR A 112 -0.25 4.04 -3.50
C THR A 112 1.12 3.77 -2.84
N ALA A 113 1.17 3.04 -1.72
CA ALA A 113 2.39 2.86 -0.94
C ALA A 113 2.72 1.38 -0.74
N ASN A 114 4.00 1.04 -0.84
CA ASN A 114 4.48 -0.26 -0.37
C ASN A 114 4.24 -0.35 1.15
N SER A 115 3.37 -1.29 1.55
CA SER A 115 2.93 -1.42 2.94
C SER A 115 4.08 -1.67 3.90
N ARG A 116 5.17 -2.31 3.45
CA ARG A 116 6.30 -2.70 4.31
C ARG A 116 7.51 -1.78 4.20
N ARG A 117 7.50 -0.80 3.29
CA ARG A 117 8.61 0.17 3.09
C ARG A 117 9.99 -0.48 2.93
N VAL A 118 9.96 -1.69 2.39
CA VAL A 118 11.14 -2.47 2.05
C VAL A 118 10.87 -3.08 0.68
N GLU A 119 11.83 -2.90 -0.23
CA GLU A 119 11.76 -3.35 -1.61
C GLU A 119 13.06 -4.01 -2.01
N THR A 120 12.98 -5.11 -2.75
CA THR A 120 14.16 -5.84 -3.21
C THR A 120 14.31 -5.70 -4.72
N HIS A 121 15.53 -5.37 -5.14
CA HIS A 121 15.92 -5.30 -6.54
C HIS A 121 17.06 -6.26 -6.81
N ARG A 122 16.89 -7.10 -7.85
CA ARG A 122 17.94 -7.98 -8.35
C ARG A 122 18.71 -7.28 -9.45
N PHE A 123 20.02 -7.16 -9.30
CA PHE A 123 20.93 -6.59 -10.29
C PHE A 123 21.86 -7.68 -10.83
N SER A 124 22.10 -7.69 -12.14
CA SER A 124 22.96 -8.64 -12.86
C SER A 124 23.94 -7.89 -13.76
N ASP A 125 24.95 -8.58 -14.29
CA ASP A 125 25.98 -7.97 -15.14
C ASP A 125 25.41 -7.30 -16.40
N SER A 126 24.24 -7.76 -16.89
CA SER A 126 23.53 -7.16 -18.02
C SER A 126 22.82 -5.84 -17.69
N ASP A 127 22.75 -5.45 -16.42
CA ASP A 127 22.03 -4.27 -15.96
C ASP A 127 22.92 -3.01 -15.89
N ALA A 128 24.11 -3.02 -16.49
CA ALA A 128 24.99 -1.86 -16.54
C ALA A 128 24.32 -0.69 -17.27
N GLY A 129 24.07 0.41 -16.55
CA GLY A 129 23.37 1.60 -17.04
C GLY A 129 22.24 2.09 -16.11
N PRO A 130 21.43 3.06 -16.57
CA PRO A 130 20.20 3.50 -15.91
C PRO A 130 19.23 2.34 -15.69
N ARG A 131 18.80 2.10 -14.45
CA ARG A 131 17.72 1.17 -14.15
C ARG A 131 16.70 1.76 -13.18
N SER A 132 15.46 1.76 -13.62
CA SER A 132 14.31 2.03 -12.77
C SER A 132 13.70 0.73 -12.26
N PRO A 133 13.17 0.69 -11.03
CA PRO A 133 12.21 -0.33 -10.63
C PRO A 133 11.03 -0.37 -11.62
N PRO A 134 10.32 -1.50 -11.75
CA PRO A 134 9.01 -1.49 -12.38
C PRO A 134 8.12 -0.45 -11.66
N CYS A 135 7.31 0.31 -12.41
CA CYS A 135 6.45 1.40 -11.91
C CYS A 135 5.43 1.02 -10.83
N SER A 136 5.43 -0.24 -10.38
CA SER A 136 4.62 -0.78 -9.29
C SER A 136 5.28 -0.67 -7.91
N ALA A 137 6.57 -0.35 -7.83
CA ALA A 137 7.26 -0.04 -6.58
C ALA A 137 7.01 1.43 -6.28
N SER A 138 5.95 1.76 -5.54
CA SER A 138 5.57 3.16 -5.24
C SER A 138 5.88 3.51 -3.79
N PRO A 139 6.88 4.38 -3.55
CA PRO A 139 6.84 5.28 -2.42
C PRO A 139 6.03 6.52 -2.85
N ALA A 140 4.89 6.69 -2.19
CA ALA A 140 4.05 7.88 -2.17
C ALA A 140 4.90 9.16 -2.28
N SER A 141 4.85 9.87 -3.40
CA SER A 141 5.74 11.03 -3.58
C SER A 141 5.30 12.19 -2.70
N ILE A 142 6.24 12.87 -2.07
CA ILE A 142 6.00 14.15 -1.40
C ILE A 142 6.85 15.12 -2.19
N GLU A 143 6.25 16.25 -2.56
CA GLU A 143 7.00 17.33 -3.16
C GLU A 143 8.17 17.67 -2.23
N VAL A 144 9.38 17.60 -2.77
CA VAL A 144 10.57 17.92 -2.00
C VAL A 144 10.55 19.40 -1.67
N ILE A 145 10.60 19.68 -0.38
CA ILE A 145 10.81 21.03 0.10
C ILE A 145 12.32 21.28 0.09
N ASP A 146 12.85 21.53 -1.11
CA ASP A 146 14.30 21.64 -1.39
C ASP A 146 14.96 22.81 -0.63
N ASP A 147 14.16 23.83 -0.29
CA ASP A 147 14.51 24.86 0.67
C ASP A 147 13.24 25.38 1.37
N LEU A 148 13.07 25.07 2.66
CA LEU A 148 11.98 25.62 3.47
C LEU A 148 11.95 27.16 3.44
N THR A 149 13.04 27.83 3.06
CA THR A 149 13.12 29.29 2.94
C THR A 149 12.70 29.82 1.57
N SER A 150 12.65 28.97 0.53
CA SER A 150 12.16 29.32 -0.80
C SER A 150 10.64 29.14 -0.94
N LEU A 151 10.03 28.32 -0.10
CA LEU A 151 8.57 28.14 -0.07
C LEU A 151 7.86 29.47 0.27
N PRO A 152 6.75 29.78 -0.43
CA PRO A 152 5.95 30.97 -0.14
C PRO A 152 5.42 30.95 1.30
N GLY A 153 5.16 32.14 1.83
CA GLY A 153 4.87 32.32 3.25
C GLY A 153 6.12 32.61 4.07
N LYS A 154 6.09 33.68 4.86
CA LYS A 154 7.21 34.09 5.71
C LYS A 154 6.68 34.65 7.03
N PHE A 155 7.32 34.25 8.11
CA PHE A 155 7.17 34.88 9.40
C PHE A 155 8.52 35.48 9.82
N SER A 156 8.47 36.64 10.47
CA SER A 156 9.64 37.23 11.10
C SER A 156 9.21 37.99 12.34
N SER A 157 9.99 37.84 13.40
CA SER A 157 9.80 38.45 14.69
C SER A 157 11.10 39.10 15.16
N SER A 158 10.98 40.07 16.06
CA SER A 158 12.15 40.58 16.78
C SER A 158 12.78 39.55 17.72
N ASN A 159 12.08 38.43 17.99
CA ASN A 159 12.60 37.30 18.74
C ASN A 159 12.92 36.13 17.80
N ALA A 160 14.20 35.87 17.57
CA ALA A 160 14.66 34.79 16.71
C ALA A 160 14.11 33.40 17.09
N LYS A 161 13.80 33.16 18.38
CA LYS A 161 13.19 31.89 18.81
C LYS A 161 11.78 31.69 18.22
N TYR A 162 11.02 32.77 18.02
CA TYR A 162 9.69 32.67 17.41
C TYR A 162 9.78 32.38 15.92
N ASP A 163 10.83 32.87 15.25
CA ASP A 163 11.09 32.53 13.85
C ASP A 163 11.39 31.02 13.71
N GLU A 164 12.21 30.47 14.61
CA GLU A 164 12.49 29.03 14.63
C GLU A 164 11.27 28.17 14.98
N ILE A 165 10.43 28.60 15.95
CA ILE A 165 9.17 27.91 16.26
C ILE A 165 8.22 27.91 15.06
N TRP A 166 8.11 29.04 14.36
CA TRP A 166 7.28 29.12 13.16
C TRP A 166 7.82 28.23 12.04
N LYS A 167 9.13 28.29 11.77
CA LYS A 167 9.78 27.43 10.76
C LYS A 167 9.52 25.96 11.04
N LEU A 168 9.71 25.52 12.29
CA LEU A 168 9.49 24.12 12.68
C LEU A 168 8.03 23.72 12.55
N GLY A 169 7.10 24.49 13.12
CA GLY A 169 5.70 24.10 13.18
C GLY A 169 4.98 24.27 11.83
N ALA A 170 5.04 25.47 11.26
CA ALA A 170 4.25 25.80 10.07
C ALA A 170 4.72 25.01 8.85
N ARG A 171 6.03 24.76 8.70
CA ARG A 171 6.57 23.97 7.60
C ARG A 171 6.41 22.47 7.79
N ALA A 172 6.37 21.97 9.02
CA ALA A 172 6.06 20.55 9.24
C ALA A 172 4.66 20.18 8.72
N VAL A 173 3.69 21.10 8.84
CA VAL A 173 2.33 20.91 8.32
C VAL A 173 2.33 20.82 6.79
N THR A 174 3.20 21.56 6.09
CA THR A 174 3.23 21.52 4.61
C THR A 174 3.71 20.18 4.06
N ALA A 175 4.55 19.45 4.80
CA ALA A 175 4.97 18.10 4.42
C ALA A 175 3.81 17.09 4.41
N ALA A 176 2.70 17.39 5.12
CA ALA A 176 1.49 16.56 5.11
C ALA A 176 0.62 16.76 3.87
N CYS A 177 0.90 17.78 3.06
CA CYS A 177 0.14 18.10 1.88
C CYS A 177 0.87 17.68 0.60
N LEU A 178 0.10 17.27 -0.39
CA LEU A 178 0.59 16.73 -1.64
C LEU A 178 -0.21 17.31 -2.81
N ASP A 179 0.45 17.47 -3.95
CA ASP A 179 -0.16 18.02 -5.16
C ASP A 179 -0.99 16.95 -5.89
N ALA A 180 -1.97 17.39 -6.68
CA ALA A 180 -2.76 16.50 -7.53
C ALA A 180 -1.84 15.66 -8.44
N GLY A 181 -2.12 14.36 -8.55
CA GLY A 181 -1.35 13.45 -9.39
C GLY A 181 0.05 13.10 -8.89
N SER A 182 0.45 13.58 -7.70
CA SER A 182 1.77 13.25 -7.12
C SER A 182 1.85 11.80 -6.68
N GLN A 183 0.76 11.24 -6.16
CA GLN A 183 0.69 9.82 -5.81
C GLN A 183 0.48 9.01 -7.08
N VAL A 184 1.39 8.11 -7.43
CA VAL A 184 1.25 7.29 -8.64
C VAL A 184 0.35 6.08 -8.37
N PRO A 185 -0.40 5.59 -9.37
CA PRO A 185 -1.22 4.39 -9.18
C PRO A 185 -0.38 3.20 -8.69
N SER A 186 -0.89 2.43 -7.74
CA SER A 186 -0.21 1.21 -7.28
C SER A 186 -0.51 -0.01 -8.15
N TRP A 187 -1.63 0.01 -8.89
CA TRP A 187 -2.08 -1.09 -9.73
C TRP A 187 -2.12 -0.62 -11.19
N SER A 188 -2.04 -1.58 -12.11
CA SER A 188 -2.28 -1.33 -13.53
C SER A 188 -3.13 -2.45 -14.12
N SER A 189 -3.94 -2.15 -15.13
CA SER A 189 -4.81 -3.15 -15.77
C SER A 189 -4.70 -3.10 -17.28
N SER A 190 -4.90 -4.25 -17.92
CA SER A 190 -4.87 -4.38 -19.37
C SER A 190 -5.92 -5.39 -19.85
N GLU A 191 -6.36 -5.25 -21.08
CA GLU A 191 -7.23 -6.24 -21.73
C GLU A 191 -6.56 -7.61 -21.89
N GLU A 192 -5.23 -7.66 -22.00
CA GLU A 192 -4.48 -8.89 -22.27
C GLU A 192 -4.26 -9.76 -21.02
N ASN A 193 -3.85 -9.15 -19.90
CA ASN A 193 -3.39 -9.87 -18.72
C ASN A 193 -4.28 -9.65 -17.48
N GLY A 194 -5.37 -8.89 -17.59
CA GLY A 194 -6.14 -8.43 -16.45
C GLY A 194 -5.39 -7.37 -15.63
N THR A 195 -5.55 -7.40 -14.31
CA THR A 195 -4.98 -6.42 -13.39
C THR A 195 -3.74 -6.95 -12.70
N PHE A 196 -2.63 -6.20 -12.80
CA PHE A 196 -1.42 -6.42 -12.04
C PHE A 196 -1.60 -5.94 -10.60
N VAL A 197 -1.35 -6.84 -9.65
CA VAL A 197 -1.45 -6.61 -8.21
C VAL A 197 -0.06 -6.80 -7.59
N PRO A 198 0.61 -5.72 -7.13
CA PRO A 198 1.89 -5.83 -6.46
C PRO A 198 1.76 -6.33 -5.02
N GLY A 199 2.90 -6.60 -4.39
CA GLY A 199 3.08 -6.91 -2.98
C GLY A 199 2.76 -5.74 -2.04
N THR A 200 1.51 -5.29 -2.06
CA THR A 200 0.97 -4.27 -1.17
C THR A 200 -0.09 -4.85 -0.26
N ARG A 201 -0.55 -4.05 0.71
CA ARG A 201 -1.81 -4.32 1.39
C ARG A 201 -2.91 -4.60 0.35
N PRO A 202 -3.87 -5.49 0.64
CA PRO A 202 -5.00 -5.71 -0.24
C PRO A 202 -5.74 -4.43 -0.60
N GLY A 203 -5.94 -4.21 -1.90
CA GLY A 203 -6.91 -3.25 -2.41
C GLY A 203 -8.28 -3.83 -2.23
N ILE A 204 -9.19 -3.08 -1.62
CA ILE A 204 -10.53 -3.57 -1.24
C ILE A 204 -11.55 -2.96 -2.20
N SER A 205 -12.43 -3.76 -2.79
CA SER A 205 -13.46 -3.21 -3.67
C SER A 205 -14.57 -2.54 -2.86
N TYR A 206 -14.74 -1.23 -3.04
CA TYR A 206 -15.84 -0.51 -2.40
C TYR A 206 -17.23 -0.94 -2.88
N ARG A 207 -17.32 -1.60 -4.05
CA ARG A 207 -18.59 -2.08 -4.61
C ARG A 207 -19.08 -3.37 -3.95
N THR A 208 -18.22 -4.04 -3.20
CA THR A 208 -18.52 -5.33 -2.55
C THR A 208 -18.66 -5.21 -1.02
N TRP A 209 -18.78 -4.00 -0.49
CA TRP A 209 -18.74 -3.69 0.95
C TRP A 209 -19.72 -4.49 1.85
N ASN A 210 -20.79 -5.05 1.30
CA ASN A 210 -21.85 -5.75 2.05
C ASN A 210 -22.12 -7.19 1.58
N LEU A 211 -21.15 -7.85 0.93
CA LEU A 211 -21.35 -9.24 0.53
C LEU A 211 -21.57 -10.13 1.75
N THR A 212 -22.54 -11.03 1.64
CA THR A 212 -22.84 -12.08 2.61
C THR A 212 -23.22 -13.35 1.87
N ASN A 213 -22.86 -14.52 2.42
CA ASN A 213 -23.23 -15.82 1.85
C ASN A 213 -23.00 -15.92 0.34
N TYR A 214 -21.73 -15.91 -0.09
CA TYR A 214 -21.36 -15.80 -1.49
C TYR A 214 -20.29 -16.80 -1.93
N VAL A 215 -20.15 -16.96 -3.23
CA VAL A 215 -19.02 -17.64 -3.89
C VAL A 215 -18.28 -16.62 -4.73
N LEU A 216 -17.01 -16.39 -4.41
CA LEU A 216 -16.08 -15.58 -5.19
C LEU A 216 -15.29 -16.50 -6.13
N ASN A 217 -15.34 -16.22 -7.44
CA ASN A 217 -14.57 -16.90 -8.47
C ASN A 217 -13.71 -15.89 -9.22
N PHE A 218 -12.47 -16.25 -9.52
CA PHE A 218 -11.54 -15.45 -10.33
C PHE A 218 -10.40 -16.32 -10.84
N GLU A 219 -9.58 -15.79 -11.74
CA GLU A 219 -8.31 -16.39 -12.11
C GLU A 219 -7.15 -15.58 -11.52
N SER A 220 -6.12 -16.28 -11.05
CA SER A 220 -4.93 -15.69 -10.44
C SER A 220 -3.68 -16.28 -11.06
N GLN A 221 -2.71 -15.45 -11.40
CA GLN A 221 -1.39 -15.87 -11.86
C GLN A 221 -0.33 -15.22 -10.96
N ILE A 222 0.46 -16.04 -10.26
CA ILE A 222 1.60 -15.54 -9.49
C ILE A 222 2.73 -15.21 -10.46
N ILE A 223 3.18 -13.97 -10.47
CA ILE A 223 4.36 -13.52 -11.22
C ILE A 223 5.62 -13.68 -10.38
N ARG A 224 5.50 -13.48 -9.06
CA ARG A 224 6.61 -13.68 -8.13
C ARG A 224 6.14 -13.99 -6.72
N GLY A 225 6.67 -15.06 -6.16
CA GLY A 225 6.60 -15.40 -4.74
C GLY A 225 5.21 -15.87 -4.30
N GLY A 226 4.18 -15.04 -4.42
CA GLY A 226 2.82 -15.40 -4.01
C GLY A 226 1.75 -14.39 -4.42
N ALA A 227 0.51 -14.68 -4.04
CA ALA A 227 -0.65 -13.83 -4.23
C ALA A 227 -1.52 -13.81 -2.97
N GLY A 228 -2.09 -12.67 -2.63
CA GLY A 228 -2.95 -12.46 -1.47
C GLY A 228 -4.39 -12.15 -1.86
N TYR A 229 -5.33 -12.77 -1.16
CA TYR A 229 -6.76 -12.61 -1.34
C TYR A 229 -7.39 -12.20 -0.02
N THR A 230 -8.38 -11.33 -0.06
CA THR A 230 -9.08 -10.85 1.14
C THR A 230 -10.57 -10.99 0.95
N VAL A 231 -11.26 -11.46 2.00
CA VAL A 231 -12.71 -11.62 2.04
C VAL A 231 -13.26 -11.16 3.39
N GLY A 232 -14.52 -10.73 3.39
CA GLY A 232 -15.20 -10.28 4.61
C GLY A 232 -14.55 -9.03 5.22
N TYR A 233 -13.94 -8.17 4.41
CA TYR A 233 -13.30 -6.95 4.88
C TYR A 233 -14.36 -5.89 5.21
N ASP A 234 -14.35 -5.36 6.43
CA ASP A 234 -15.22 -4.24 6.78
C ASP A 234 -14.62 -2.92 6.33
N LEU A 235 -15.03 -2.50 5.14
CA LEU A 235 -14.65 -1.19 4.59
C LEU A 235 -15.27 -0.03 5.39
N THR A 236 -16.41 -0.24 6.04
CA THR A 236 -17.17 0.83 6.72
C THR A 236 -16.48 1.30 8.00
N GLY A 237 -15.89 0.39 8.75
CA GLY A 237 -15.11 0.71 9.94
C GLY A 237 -13.60 0.58 9.77
N ASN A 238 -13.11 0.18 8.57
CA ASN A 238 -11.72 -0.19 8.31
C ASN A 238 -11.20 -1.21 9.34
N ARG A 239 -11.99 -2.27 9.57
CA ARG A 239 -11.84 -3.21 10.69
C ARG A 239 -11.25 -4.55 10.27
N ASP A 240 -10.37 -4.49 9.28
CA ASP A 240 -9.65 -5.62 8.71
C ASP A 240 -10.59 -6.74 8.19
N GLY A 241 -10.02 -7.89 7.84
CA GLY A 241 -10.78 -9.00 7.26
C GLY A 241 -10.00 -10.32 7.31
N ILE A 242 -10.55 -11.33 6.66
CA ILE A 242 -9.87 -12.62 6.46
C ILE A 242 -8.92 -12.49 5.27
N GLN A 243 -7.71 -12.98 5.43
CA GLN A 243 -6.68 -12.96 4.39
C GLN A 243 -6.20 -14.37 4.07
N ILE A 244 -6.04 -14.66 2.79
CA ILE A 244 -5.51 -15.92 2.27
C ILE A 244 -4.29 -15.56 1.42
N HIS A 245 -3.14 -16.15 1.74
CA HIS A 245 -1.93 -16.03 0.94
C HIS A 245 -1.64 -17.35 0.26
N LEU A 246 -1.49 -17.32 -1.06
CA LEU A 246 -1.08 -18.46 -1.88
C LEU A 246 0.41 -18.30 -2.23
N ALA A 247 1.24 -19.20 -1.72
CA ALA A 247 2.67 -19.24 -2.03
C ALA A 247 2.96 -20.07 -3.29
N SER A 248 3.89 -19.60 -4.10
CA SER A 248 4.40 -20.34 -5.26
C SER A 248 5.44 -21.41 -4.86
N GLU A 249 5.98 -22.10 -5.86
CA GLU A 249 7.08 -23.05 -5.75
C GLU A 249 8.46 -22.40 -5.55
N TYR A 250 8.54 -21.06 -5.58
CA TYR A 250 9.77 -20.28 -5.44
C TYR A 250 10.90 -20.69 -6.40
N PRO A 251 10.72 -20.50 -7.72
CA PRO A 251 11.80 -20.78 -8.67
C PRO A 251 12.99 -19.85 -8.44
N SER A 252 14.21 -20.38 -8.59
CA SER A 252 15.47 -19.68 -8.28
C SER A 252 15.63 -18.34 -9.01
N ASP A 253 15.10 -18.26 -10.23
CA ASP A 253 15.36 -17.16 -11.14
C ASP A 253 14.61 -15.88 -10.74
N THR A 254 13.48 -16.02 -10.03
CA THR A 254 12.59 -14.91 -9.62
C THR A 254 12.51 -14.75 -8.11
N THR A 255 12.86 -15.78 -7.34
CA THR A 255 12.79 -15.75 -5.87
C THR A 255 13.92 -14.93 -5.29
N TYR A 256 13.56 -13.88 -4.56
CA TYR A 256 14.53 -13.05 -3.84
C TYR A 256 15.04 -13.71 -2.57
N ALA A 257 16.26 -13.34 -2.18
CA ALA A 257 16.92 -13.84 -0.99
C ALA A 257 16.14 -13.58 0.32
N ASN A 258 15.30 -12.56 0.36
CA ASN A 258 14.51 -12.16 1.53
C ASN A 258 13.11 -12.80 1.61
N ILE A 259 12.80 -13.78 0.73
CA ILE A 259 11.51 -14.47 0.76
C ILE A 259 11.28 -15.13 2.13
N ASN A 260 10.09 -14.94 2.71
CA ASN A 260 9.76 -15.53 4.00
C ASN A 260 9.13 -16.92 3.82
N SER A 261 9.96 -17.91 3.52
CA SER A 261 9.53 -19.31 3.34
C SER A 261 9.08 -20.00 4.64
N THR A 262 9.23 -19.34 5.79
CA THR A 262 8.70 -19.84 7.07
C THR A 262 7.25 -19.42 7.26
N LEU A 263 6.91 -18.17 6.94
CA LEU A 263 5.54 -17.66 7.00
C LEU A 263 4.68 -18.12 5.81
N PHE A 264 5.33 -18.29 4.65
CA PHE A 264 4.72 -18.77 3.42
C PHE A 264 5.55 -19.90 2.82
N PRO A 265 5.50 -21.12 3.37
CA PRO A 265 6.15 -22.27 2.76
C PRO A 265 5.68 -22.51 1.33
N ALA A 266 6.55 -23.08 0.50
CA ALA A 266 6.29 -23.25 -0.93
C ALA A 266 5.02 -24.07 -1.18
N SER A 267 4.20 -23.63 -2.14
CA SER A 267 2.94 -24.31 -2.51
C SER A 267 1.99 -24.54 -1.33
N THR A 268 1.83 -23.52 -0.48
CA THR A 268 0.87 -23.54 0.63
C THR A 268 -0.10 -22.37 0.54
N ALA A 269 -1.27 -22.55 1.16
CA ALA A 269 -2.22 -21.48 1.46
C ALA A 269 -2.13 -21.12 2.94
N THR A 270 -1.68 -19.91 3.26
CA THR A 270 -1.67 -19.37 4.63
C THR A 270 -2.95 -18.57 4.86
N LEU A 271 -3.70 -18.93 5.89
CA LEU A 271 -4.91 -18.23 6.32
C LEU A 271 -4.60 -17.33 7.52
N ALA A 272 -5.03 -16.08 7.47
CA ALA A 272 -4.88 -15.11 8.54
C ALA A 272 -6.14 -14.27 8.75
N TRP A 273 -6.20 -13.62 9.91
CA TRP A 273 -7.16 -12.56 10.21
C TRP A 273 -6.42 -11.32 10.72
N GLY A 274 -6.98 -10.15 10.41
CA GLY A 274 -6.49 -8.88 10.92
C GLY A 274 -5.80 -8.08 9.84
N TYR A 275 -4.82 -7.27 10.25
CA TYR A 275 -4.27 -6.21 9.41
C TYR A 275 -3.46 -6.71 8.21
N ASP A 276 -2.63 -7.73 8.42
CA ASP A 276 -1.75 -8.38 7.44
C ASP A 276 -1.43 -9.83 7.93
N PHE A 277 -0.35 -10.45 7.49
CA PHE A 277 0.15 -11.74 8.00
C PHE A 277 1.22 -11.58 9.11
N ALA A 278 1.47 -10.35 9.56
CA ALA A 278 2.35 -10.07 10.70
C ALA A 278 1.80 -8.95 11.57
N ASN A 279 2.23 -8.95 12.83
CA ASN A 279 1.91 -7.90 13.79
C ASN A 279 2.69 -6.62 13.49
N ALA A 280 2.06 -5.48 13.74
CA ALA A 280 2.71 -4.18 13.73
C ALA A 280 2.31 -3.35 14.96
N THR A 281 2.88 -2.16 15.09
CA THR A 281 2.51 -1.27 16.19
C THR A 281 1.03 -0.91 16.08
N SER A 282 0.28 -1.18 17.15
CA SER A 282 -1.16 -0.90 17.27
C SER A 282 -2.10 -1.70 16.36
N VAL A 283 -1.60 -2.66 15.57
CA VAL A 283 -2.42 -3.59 14.76
C VAL A 283 -1.92 -5.03 14.93
N THR A 284 -2.85 -5.92 15.24
CA THR A 284 -2.57 -7.33 15.47
C THR A 284 -3.12 -8.15 14.32
N SER A 285 -2.37 -9.18 13.95
CA SER A 285 -2.70 -10.15 12.95
C SER A 285 -2.57 -11.55 13.56
N TYR A 286 -3.47 -12.45 13.19
CA TYR A 286 -3.44 -13.84 13.66
C TYR A 286 -3.29 -14.76 12.46
N ILE A 287 -2.24 -15.58 12.46
CA ILE A 287 -2.16 -16.72 11.55
C ILE A 287 -3.10 -17.78 12.09
N LEU A 288 -4.14 -18.09 11.31
CA LEU A 288 -5.17 -19.03 11.71
C LEU A 288 -4.80 -20.46 11.29
N GLY A 289 -4.13 -20.61 10.15
CA GLY A 289 -3.73 -21.91 9.65
C GLY A 289 -2.84 -21.82 8.42
N GLN A 290 -2.22 -22.95 8.08
CA GLN A 290 -1.39 -23.09 6.92
C GLN A 290 -1.64 -24.47 6.32
N TYR A 291 -1.93 -24.52 5.03
CA TYR A 291 -2.48 -25.70 4.37
C TYR A 291 -1.69 -26.01 3.09
N ASP A 292 -1.30 -27.27 2.92
CA ASP A 292 -0.59 -27.70 1.72
C ASP A 292 -1.52 -27.69 0.51
N VAL A 293 -1.05 -27.10 -0.60
CA VAL A 293 -1.73 -27.23 -1.90
C VAL A 293 -1.31 -28.57 -2.51
N PRO A 294 -2.23 -29.38 -3.06
CA PRO A 294 -1.93 -30.76 -3.50
C PRO A 294 -1.06 -30.85 -4.76
N PHE A 295 -0.54 -29.74 -5.27
CA PHE A 295 0.33 -29.64 -6.43
C PHE A 295 1.31 -28.48 -6.27
N SER A 296 2.38 -28.48 -7.09
CA SER A 296 3.34 -27.38 -7.15
C SER A 296 2.69 -26.14 -7.76
N VAL A 297 2.52 -25.09 -6.97
CA VAL A 297 1.93 -23.82 -7.42
C VAL A 297 2.99 -23.04 -8.20
N LYS A 298 2.88 -23.04 -9.52
CA LYS A 298 3.90 -22.48 -10.40
C LYS A 298 3.71 -20.99 -10.62
N GLU A 299 4.82 -20.26 -10.69
CA GLU A 299 4.79 -18.90 -11.22
C GLU A 299 4.46 -18.91 -12.73
N ASN A 300 3.85 -17.85 -13.23
CA ASN A 300 3.44 -17.66 -14.62
C ASN A 300 2.43 -18.69 -15.15
N VAL A 301 1.66 -19.31 -14.24
CA VAL A 301 0.52 -20.17 -14.56
C VAL A 301 -0.76 -19.55 -14.01
N TRP A 302 -1.80 -19.50 -14.85
CA TRP A 302 -3.13 -19.08 -14.43
C TRP A 302 -3.83 -20.21 -13.70
N TYR A 303 -4.33 -19.93 -12.50
CA TYR A 303 -5.11 -20.85 -11.70
C TYR A 303 -6.52 -20.29 -11.47
N PRO A 304 -7.57 -21.08 -11.71
CA PRO A 304 -8.91 -20.70 -11.25
C PRO A 304 -8.97 -20.84 -9.73
N VAL A 305 -9.47 -19.81 -9.07
CA VAL A 305 -9.62 -19.73 -7.62
C VAL A 305 -11.09 -19.59 -7.28
N GLU A 306 -11.56 -20.38 -6.32
CA GLU A 306 -12.90 -20.30 -5.76
C GLU A 306 -12.80 -20.11 -4.23
N ILE A 307 -13.52 -19.12 -3.71
CA ILE A 307 -13.67 -18.89 -2.27
C ILE A 307 -15.15 -18.88 -1.94
N ARG A 308 -15.61 -19.87 -1.16
CA ARG A 308 -16.99 -19.93 -0.65
C ARG A 308 -17.03 -19.37 0.75
N VAL A 309 -17.91 -18.41 0.98
CA VAL A 309 -18.05 -17.73 2.26
C VAL A 309 -19.48 -17.86 2.73
N ASN A 310 -19.69 -18.64 3.79
CA ASN A 310 -20.97 -18.70 4.50
C ASN A 310 -20.86 -17.84 5.76
N SER A 311 -21.25 -16.58 5.61
CA SER A 311 -21.10 -15.58 6.66
C SER A 311 -21.97 -15.88 7.90
N THR A 312 -23.07 -16.61 7.72
CA THR A 312 -23.95 -17.04 8.82
C THR A 312 -23.28 -18.09 9.70
N ALA A 313 -22.61 -19.07 9.10
CA ALA A 313 -21.88 -20.12 9.81
C ALA A 313 -20.46 -19.71 10.21
N GLY A 314 -19.90 -18.65 9.61
CA GLY A 314 -18.48 -18.33 9.72
C GLY A 314 -17.59 -19.33 8.96
N ASN A 315 -18.14 -19.99 7.94
CA ASN A 315 -17.46 -21.02 7.18
C ASN A 315 -16.80 -20.45 5.92
N ILE A 316 -15.55 -20.86 5.68
CA ILE A 316 -14.74 -20.42 4.55
C ILE A 316 -14.10 -21.64 3.90
N VAL A 317 -14.34 -21.80 2.60
CA VAL A 317 -13.73 -22.83 1.77
C VAL A 317 -12.86 -22.16 0.72
N PHE A 318 -11.60 -22.58 0.62
CA PHE A 318 -10.67 -22.14 -0.40
C PHE A 318 -10.30 -23.30 -1.32
N SER A 319 -10.52 -23.09 -2.60
CA SER A 319 -10.19 -24.04 -3.65
C SER A 319 -9.35 -23.37 -4.74
N ILE A 320 -8.42 -24.12 -5.29
CA ILE A 320 -7.57 -23.71 -6.41
C ILE A 320 -7.45 -24.85 -7.41
N ASP A 321 -7.62 -24.54 -8.69
CA ASP A 321 -7.57 -25.53 -9.77
C ASP A 321 -8.49 -26.75 -9.54
N GLY A 322 -9.70 -26.48 -9.04
CA GLY A 322 -10.68 -27.50 -8.69
C GLY A 322 -10.35 -28.36 -7.45
N HIS A 323 -9.24 -28.09 -6.76
CA HIS A 323 -8.85 -28.78 -5.53
C HIS A 323 -9.19 -27.92 -4.32
N GLN A 324 -10.00 -28.46 -3.41
CA GLN A 324 -10.23 -27.85 -2.09
C GLN A 324 -8.96 -27.98 -1.24
N VAL A 325 -8.43 -26.84 -0.78
CA VAL A 325 -7.23 -26.77 0.05
C VAL A 325 -7.60 -26.76 1.53
N PHE A 326 -8.62 -25.99 1.89
CA PHE A 326 -9.18 -26.01 3.24
C PHE A 326 -10.67 -25.69 3.24
N ASP A 327 -11.33 -26.16 4.29
CA ASP A 327 -12.72 -25.89 4.65
C ASP A 327 -12.74 -25.73 6.17
N ILE A 328 -12.97 -24.50 6.62
CA ILE A 328 -12.85 -24.13 8.04
C ILE A 328 -14.08 -23.40 8.52
N VAL A 329 -14.29 -23.44 9.83
CA VAL A 329 -15.23 -22.59 10.54
C VAL A 329 -14.42 -21.72 11.48
N LEU A 330 -14.47 -20.39 11.32
CA LEU A 330 -13.60 -19.45 12.05
C LEU A 330 -13.66 -19.64 13.57
N THR A 331 -14.85 -19.88 14.12
CA THR A 331 -15.05 -20.09 15.56
C THR A 331 -14.48 -21.42 16.09
N GLU A 332 -14.19 -22.37 15.20
CA GLU A 332 -13.61 -23.67 15.57
C GLU A 332 -12.07 -23.65 15.53
N MET A 333 -11.47 -22.55 15.07
CA MET A 333 -10.01 -22.41 14.95
C MET A 333 -9.29 -22.14 16.28
N GLY A 334 -10.03 -22.08 17.40
CA GLY A 334 -9.45 -21.87 18.74
C GLY A 334 -9.15 -20.42 19.10
N PHE A 335 -9.66 -19.45 18.32
CA PHE A 335 -9.60 -18.02 18.61
C PHE A 335 -10.92 -17.54 19.21
N THR A 336 -10.86 -16.55 20.09
CA THR A 336 -12.07 -15.90 20.62
C THR A 336 -12.61 -14.86 19.65
N ASP A 337 -13.92 -14.58 19.72
CA ASP A 337 -14.54 -13.48 18.96
C ASP A 337 -13.84 -12.15 19.27
N ASP A 338 -13.40 -11.92 20.51
CA ASP A 338 -12.63 -10.72 20.89
C ASP A 338 -11.29 -10.63 20.15
N GLN A 339 -10.58 -11.75 19.97
CA GLN A 339 -9.33 -11.79 19.21
C GLN A 339 -9.58 -11.56 17.72
N LEU A 340 -10.66 -12.11 17.17
CA LEU A 340 -11.06 -11.91 15.79
C LEU A 340 -11.98 -10.70 15.63
N SER A 341 -11.78 -9.66 16.46
CA SER A 341 -12.51 -8.40 16.37
C SER A 341 -11.58 -7.21 16.38
N PHE A 342 -11.96 -6.18 15.63
CA PHE A 342 -11.33 -4.86 15.70
C PHE A 342 -12.38 -3.84 16.12
N TYR A 343 -12.10 -3.07 17.17
CA TYR A 343 -13.09 -2.20 17.84
C TYR A 343 -14.42 -2.89 18.19
N GLY A 344 -14.37 -4.17 18.59
CA GLY A 344 -15.54 -4.96 19.00
C GLY A 344 -16.41 -5.46 17.84
N TRP A 345 -15.92 -5.38 16.60
CA TRP A 345 -16.58 -5.94 15.43
C TRP A 345 -15.77 -7.10 14.87
N ALA A 346 -16.39 -8.29 14.80
CA ALA A 346 -15.79 -9.50 14.26
C ALA A 346 -16.46 -9.84 12.91
N SER A 347 -15.67 -9.88 11.83
CA SER A 347 -16.17 -10.42 10.56
C SER A 347 -16.30 -11.93 10.65
N ARG A 348 -17.47 -12.46 10.32
CA ARG A 348 -17.67 -13.88 10.04
C ARG A 348 -17.60 -14.19 8.54
N GLY A 349 -16.99 -13.30 7.75
CA GLY A 349 -16.97 -13.36 6.29
C GLY A 349 -17.96 -12.41 5.62
N GLU A 350 -18.62 -11.53 6.37
CA GLU A 350 -19.43 -10.43 5.82
C GLU A 350 -18.50 -9.28 5.43
N GLY A 351 -18.66 -8.73 4.22
CA GLY A 351 -17.90 -7.56 3.79
C GLY A 351 -17.23 -7.71 2.43
N ALA A 352 -16.37 -6.74 2.11
CA ALA A 352 -15.73 -6.61 0.82
C ALA A 352 -14.69 -7.69 0.52
N ILE A 353 -14.43 -7.85 -0.77
CA ILE A 353 -13.33 -8.64 -1.30
C ILE A 353 -12.14 -7.72 -1.65
N GLY A 354 -10.96 -8.31 -1.72
CA GLY A 354 -9.76 -7.60 -2.14
C GLY A 354 -8.63 -8.51 -2.58
N PHE A 355 -7.62 -7.89 -3.19
CA PHE A 355 -6.43 -8.57 -3.71
C PHE A 355 -5.18 -7.81 -3.28
N GLY A 356 -4.10 -8.50 -2.96
CA GLY A 356 -2.84 -7.91 -2.54
C GLY A 356 -1.72 -8.94 -2.52
N GLY A 357 -0.61 -8.66 -1.84
CA GLY A 357 0.47 -9.63 -1.69
C GLY A 357 1.39 -9.30 -0.51
N TRP A 358 2.26 -10.25 -0.17
CA TRP A 358 3.34 -10.00 0.78
C TRP A 358 4.44 -9.15 0.14
N GLN A 359 5.41 -8.68 0.93
CA GLN A 359 6.59 -7.96 0.46
C GLN A 359 7.20 -8.62 -0.78
N ASP A 360 7.54 -7.80 -1.78
CA ASP A 360 8.27 -8.21 -2.97
C ASP A 360 7.59 -9.28 -3.85
N GLN A 361 6.28 -9.50 -3.64
CA GLN A 361 5.48 -10.41 -4.45
C GLN A 361 4.73 -9.66 -5.55
N ALA A 362 4.19 -10.42 -6.51
CA ALA A 362 3.40 -9.87 -7.60
C ALA A 362 2.50 -10.94 -8.22
N SER A 363 1.31 -10.54 -8.62
CA SER A 363 0.36 -11.40 -9.33
C SER A 363 -0.47 -10.64 -10.36
N TYR A 364 -1.16 -11.37 -11.23
CA TYR A 364 -2.28 -10.88 -12.01
C TYR A 364 -3.59 -11.50 -11.52
N VAL A 365 -4.67 -10.74 -11.64
CA VAL A 365 -6.04 -11.17 -11.34
C VAL A 365 -6.96 -10.83 -12.50
N GLN A 366 -7.82 -11.77 -12.91
CA GLN A 366 -8.84 -11.55 -13.93
C GLN A 366 -10.14 -12.31 -13.69
N ASN A 367 -11.18 -11.93 -14.43
CA ASN A 367 -12.47 -12.64 -14.47
C ASN A 367 -13.14 -12.78 -13.09
N VAL A 368 -13.17 -11.71 -12.32
CA VAL A 368 -13.75 -11.71 -10.97
C VAL A 368 -15.27 -11.72 -11.04
N THR A 369 -15.88 -12.69 -10.39
CA THR A 369 -17.33 -12.84 -10.26
C THR A 369 -17.69 -13.27 -8.84
N VAL A 370 -18.80 -12.75 -8.34
CA VAL A 370 -19.37 -13.14 -7.07
C VAL A 370 -20.82 -13.53 -7.31
N THR A 371 -21.20 -14.72 -6.88
CA THR A 371 -22.59 -15.21 -6.93
C THR A 371 -23.11 -15.48 -5.53
N SER A 372 -24.42 -15.57 -5.39
CA SER A 372 -25.06 -16.07 -4.18
C SER A 372 -24.61 -17.50 -3.87
N LEU A 373 -24.40 -17.80 -2.58
CA LEU A 373 -24.04 -19.15 -2.12
C LEU A 373 -25.14 -20.17 -2.37
N THR A 374 -26.41 -19.72 -2.39
CA THR A 374 -27.59 -20.59 -2.55
C THR A 374 -28.13 -20.64 -3.97
N ASP A 375 -27.79 -19.66 -4.80
CA ASP A 375 -28.23 -19.57 -6.20
C ASP A 375 -27.09 -19.08 -7.10
N SER A 376 -26.47 -19.98 -7.85
CA SER A 376 -25.37 -19.64 -8.75
C SER A 376 -25.78 -18.78 -9.95
N SER A 377 -27.09 -18.62 -10.22
CA SER A 377 -27.58 -17.73 -11.27
C SER A 377 -27.69 -16.28 -10.80
N GLU A 378 -27.69 -16.04 -9.49
CA GLU A 378 -27.72 -14.72 -8.89
C GLU A 378 -26.28 -14.16 -8.80
N VAL A 379 -25.92 -13.32 -9.78
CA VAL A 379 -24.65 -12.59 -9.77
C VAL A 379 -24.77 -11.36 -8.88
N LEU A 380 -24.00 -11.35 -7.80
CA LEU A 380 -23.93 -10.25 -6.82
C LEU A 380 -22.92 -9.18 -7.25
N TYR A 381 -21.84 -9.58 -7.91
CA TYR A 381 -20.81 -8.68 -8.42
C TYR A 381 -20.05 -9.32 -9.59
N SER A 382 -19.59 -8.49 -10.52
CA SER A 382 -18.67 -8.92 -11.58
C SER A 382 -17.77 -7.78 -12.00
N ASN A 383 -16.49 -8.11 -12.21
CA ASN A 383 -15.50 -7.23 -12.79
C ASN A 383 -14.49 -8.07 -13.59
N PRO A 384 -14.34 -7.87 -14.91
CA PRO A 384 -13.34 -8.58 -15.71
C PRO A 384 -11.89 -8.34 -15.27
N MET A 385 -11.63 -7.24 -14.55
CA MET A 385 -10.31 -6.75 -14.16
C MET A 385 -9.44 -6.31 -15.35
N THR A 386 -10.05 -5.82 -16.42
CA THR A 386 -9.34 -5.44 -17.65
C THR A 386 -9.33 -3.94 -17.93
N ASP A 387 -10.29 -3.19 -17.40
CA ASP A 387 -10.41 -1.74 -17.58
C ASP A 387 -9.75 -0.99 -16.41
N GLU A 388 -8.56 -0.44 -16.66
CA GLU A 388 -7.78 0.30 -15.66
C GLU A 388 -8.56 1.48 -15.05
N SER A 389 -9.35 2.19 -15.87
CA SER A 389 -10.14 3.34 -15.44
C SER A 389 -11.29 2.98 -14.49
N VAL A 390 -11.66 1.70 -14.45
CA VAL A 390 -12.69 1.15 -13.56
C VAL A 390 -12.05 0.45 -12.37
N VAL A 391 -11.08 -0.44 -12.61
CA VAL A 391 -10.53 -1.32 -11.59
C VAL A 391 -9.68 -0.54 -10.58
N VAL A 392 -8.74 0.27 -11.07
CA VAL A 392 -7.77 0.92 -10.20
C VAL A 392 -8.45 1.88 -9.21
N PRO A 393 -9.44 2.70 -9.60
CA PRO A 393 -10.23 3.50 -8.66
C PRO A 393 -11.16 2.70 -7.75
N GLU A 394 -11.59 1.50 -8.15
CA GLU A 394 -12.46 0.63 -7.36
C GLU A 394 -11.75 0.00 -6.17
N PHE A 395 -10.52 -0.44 -6.37
CA PHE A 395 -9.72 -1.13 -5.36
C PHE A 395 -8.78 -0.19 -4.59
N GLY A 396 -9.01 1.12 -4.67
CA GLY A 396 -8.23 2.09 -3.92
C GLY A 396 -6.79 2.28 -4.43
N GLY A 397 -6.51 1.90 -5.68
CA GLY A 397 -5.17 1.92 -6.26
C GLY A 397 -4.85 3.13 -7.13
N GLN A 398 -5.79 4.08 -7.30
CA GLN A 398 -5.58 5.20 -8.23
C GLN A 398 -4.70 6.31 -7.65
N SER A 399 -4.15 7.10 -8.57
CA SER A 399 -3.53 8.38 -8.26
C SER A 399 -4.51 9.31 -7.53
N ASN A 400 -3.98 10.27 -6.76
CA ASN A 400 -4.81 11.26 -6.07
C ASN A 400 -5.37 12.29 -7.08
N PRO A 401 -6.70 12.36 -7.31
CA PRO A 401 -7.28 13.29 -8.27
C PRO A 401 -7.10 14.78 -7.93
N TYR A 402 -6.92 15.12 -6.65
CA TYR A 402 -6.79 16.50 -6.18
C TYR A 402 -5.56 16.66 -5.29
N GLY A 403 -5.13 17.91 -5.11
CA GLY A 403 -4.22 18.25 -4.02
C GLY A 403 -4.90 17.94 -2.69
N ALA A 404 -4.17 17.34 -1.77
CA ALA A 404 -4.73 16.89 -0.50
C ALA A 404 -3.78 17.16 0.65
N CYS A 405 -4.33 17.56 1.80
CA CYS A 405 -3.63 17.64 3.07
C CYS A 405 -4.06 16.45 3.92
N LEU A 406 -3.09 15.60 4.25
CA LEU A 406 -3.33 14.37 4.99
C LEU A 406 -3.10 14.62 6.49
N ASP A 407 -3.57 13.68 7.31
CA ASP A 407 -3.37 13.64 8.77
C ASP A 407 -1.86 13.72 9.11
N GLY A 408 -1.04 12.98 8.36
CA GLY A 408 0.41 13.05 8.46
C GLY A 408 1.12 13.09 7.11
N ALA A 409 2.31 13.70 7.11
CA ALA A 409 3.30 13.59 6.04
C ALA A 409 3.75 12.15 5.78
N LYS A 410 3.57 11.30 6.78
CA LYS A 410 4.42 10.16 7.04
C LYS A 410 3.59 8.90 7.28
N ARG A 411 3.05 8.78 8.51
CA ARG A 411 2.32 7.61 9.01
C ARG A 411 0.79 7.73 8.97
N ASP A 412 0.20 8.80 8.44
CA ASP A 412 -1.27 8.91 8.40
C ASP A 412 -1.70 9.50 7.06
N ARG A 413 -1.55 8.69 5.99
CA ARG A 413 -1.74 9.12 4.60
C ARG A 413 -3.21 9.06 4.15
N TYR A 414 -4.09 9.57 5.00
CA TYR A 414 -5.51 9.82 4.73
C TYR A 414 -5.83 11.27 5.00
N ILE A 415 -6.88 11.81 4.40
CA ILE A 415 -7.42 13.09 4.84
C ILE A 415 -8.15 12.86 6.17
N TRP A 416 -7.71 13.52 7.24
CA TRP A 416 -8.48 13.60 8.49
C TRP A 416 -9.08 15.00 8.66
N LEU A 417 -10.42 15.07 8.70
CA LEU A 417 -11.16 16.34 8.70
C LEU A 417 -10.79 17.23 9.89
N GLY A 418 -10.57 16.65 11.08
CA GLY A 418 -10.23 17.43 12.27
C GLY A 418 -8.82 18.03 12.22
N ASP A 419 -7.88 17.37 11.54
CA ASP A 419 -6.50 17.84 11.42
C ASP A 419 -6.44 18.91 10.35
N PHE A 420 -7.12 18.65 9.24
CA PHE A 420 -7.28 19.63 8.21
C PHE A 420 -7.96 20.91 8.72
N TYR A 421 -9.00 20.79 9.56
CA TYR A 421 -9.71 21.95 10.12
C TYR A 421 -8.79 22.91 10.88
N HIS A 422 -7.84 22.39 11.68
CA HIS A 422 -6.94 23.27 12.45
C HIS A 422 -5.67 23.66 11.66
N THR A 423 -5.26 22.86 10.67
CA THR A 423 -4.09 23.14 9.82
C THR A 423 -4.40 24.03 8.62
N THR A 424 -5.66 24.15 8.18
CA THR A 424 -6.03 24.92 6.98
C THR A 424 -5.50 26.37 6.98
N ARG A 425 -5.54 27.05 8.14
CA ARG A 425 -5.02 28.41 8.28
C ARG A 425 -3.49 28.45 8.27
N ILE A 426 -2.85 27.42 8.82
CA ILE A 426 -1.39 27.26 8.81
C ILE A 426 -0.95 27.09 7.36
N MET A 427 -1.61 26.23 6.59
CA MET A 427 -1.34 26.02 5.16
C MET A 427 -1.45 27.31 4.34
N GLY A 428 -2.49 28.12 4.62
CA GLY A 428 -2.66 29.42 3.96
C GLY A 428 -1.49 30.39 4.16
N VAL A 429 -0.82 30.34 5.32
CA VAL A 429 0.35 31.19 5.62
C VAL A 429 1.70 30.52 5.35
N ALA A 430 1.74 29.19 5.28
CA ALA A 430 2.97 28.40 5.24
C ALA A 430 3.28 27.78 3.88
N ASN A 431 2.30 27.58 2.99
CA ASN A 431 2.59 27.06 1.64
C ASN A 431 1.94 27.90 0.55
N SER A 432 0.97 28.76 0.88
CA SER A 432 0.23 29.58 -0.09
C SER A 432 -0.22 28.80 -1.34
N LYS A 433 -0.50 27.49 -1.20
CA LYS A 433 -1.01 26.59 -2.23
C LYS A 433 -2.50 26.37 -2.00
N PRO A 434 -3.37 27.29 -2.46
CA PRO A 434 -4.82 27.16 -2.24
C PRO A 434 -5.41 25.90 -2.89
N GLU A 435 -4.74 25.31 -3.88
CA GLU A 435 -5.14 24.09 -4.57
C GLU A 435 -5.13 22.87 -3.64
N GLN A 436 -4.17 22.79 -2.71
CA GLN A 436 -4.12 21.72 -1.71
C GLN A 436 -5.27 21.87 -0.69
N ILE A 437 -5.61 23.10 -0.32
CA ILE A 437 -6.72 23.38 0.60
C ILE A 437 -8.08 23.10 -0.08
N THR A 438 -8.29 23.64 -1.27
CA THR A 438 -9.53 23.48 -2.03
C THR A 438 -9.72 22.01 -2.45
N GLY A 439 -8.68 21.35 -2.94
CA GLY A 439 -8.72 19.93 -3.29
C GLY A 439 -9.03 19.01 -2.10
N THR A 440 -8.52 19.31 -0.90
CA THR A 440 -8.88 18.56 0.31
C THR A 440 -10.37 18.68 0.62
N TRP A 441 -10.94 19.88 0.46
CA TRP A 441 -12.39 20.08 0.61
C TRP A 441 -13.18 19.35 -0.48
N GLU A 442 -12.73 19.37 -1.73
CA GLU A 442 -13.37 18.65 -2.84
C GLU A 442 -13.46 17.15 -2.54
N PHE A 443 -12.37 16.52 -2.08
CA PHE A 443 -12.41 15.14 -1.61
C PHE A 443 -13.44 14.92 -0.49
N LEU A 444 -13.46 15.78 0.54
CA LEU A 444 -14.38 15.62 1.66
C LEU A 444 -15.86 15.73 1.21
N PHE A 445 -16.15 16.65 0.29
CA PHE A 445 -17.51 16.85 -0.22
C PHE A 445 -17.98 15.71 -1.14
N GLU A 446 -17.08 15.05 -1.87
CA GLU A 446 -17.43 13.87 -2.67
C GLU A 446 -17.93 12.69 -1.80
N TYR A 447 -17.50 12.66 -0.54
CA TYR A 447 -17.94 11.66 0.45
C TYR A 447 -19.02 12.19 1.39
N GLN A 448 -19.62 13.35 1.10
CA GLN A 448 -20.71 13.88 1.91
C GLN A 448 -21.94 12.97 1.81
N ALA A 449 -22.48 12.57 2.95
CA ALA A 449 -23.71 11.81 3.00
C ALA A 449 -24.93 12.68 2.59
N ASP A 450 -26.01 12.04 2.13
CA ASP A 450 -27.24 12.73 1.68
C ASP A 450 -27.85 13.65 2.75
N TYR A 451 -27.58 13.39 4.02
CA TYR A 451 -28.03 14.19 5.18
C TYR A 451 -27.01 15.26 5.61
N GLY A 452 -25.99 15.52 4.79
CA GLY A 452 -25.04 16.62 4.93
C GLY A 452 -23.79 16.34 5.78
N GLN A 453 -23.67 15.16 6.39
CA GLN A 453 -22.49 14.79 7.19
C GLN A 453 -21.27 14.54 6.30
N LEU A 454 -20.14 15.13 6.68
CA LEU A 454 -18.83 14.84 6.09
C LEU A 454 -18.13 13.68 6.82
N PRO A 455 -17.33 12.89 6.13
CA PRO A 455 -16.52 11.84 6.75
C PRO A 455 -15.42 12.46 7.63
N GLY A 456 -15.02 11.71 8.67
CA GLY A 456 -13.86 12.06 9.49
C GLY A 456 -12.53 11.69 8.82
N PHE A 457 -12.50 10.59 8.07
CA PHE A 457 -11.32 10.01 7.42
C PHE A 457 -11.64 9.67 5.97
N VAL A 458 -10.77 10.03 5.02
CA VAL A 458 -10.94 9.73 3.59
C VAL A 458 -9.64 9.25 2.94
N PRO A 459 -9.64 8.08 2.28
CA PRO A 459 -8.54 7.65 1.43
C PRO A 459 -8.53 8.38 0.09
N ILE A 460 -7.36 8.88 -0.31
CA ILE A 460 -7.20 9.69 -1.52
C ILE A 460 -7.15 8.88 -2.82
N SER A 461 -7.13 7.55 -2.72
CA SER A 461 -6.88 6.63 -3.82
C SER A 461 -8.12 5.84 -4.26
N TYR A 462 -9.30 6.17 -3.73
CA TYR A 462 -10.58 5.58 -4.15
C TYR A 462 -11.36 6.51 -5.06
N ASN A 463 -12.28 5.95 -5.85
CA ASN A 463 -13.19 6.72 -6.70
C ASN A 463 -14.09 7.66 -5.86
N ARG A 464 -14.34 8.83 -6.45
CA ARG A 464 -15.19 9.95 -6.03
C ARG A 464 -16.65 9.61 -5.70
N ARG A 465 -17.07 8.36 -5.89
CA ARG A 465 -18.45 7.86 -5.67
C ARG A 465 -18.50 6.64 -4.76
N CYS A 466 -17.45 6.40 -3.97
CA CYS A 466 -17.52 5.44 -2.88
C CYS A 466 -18.72 5.81 -1.99
N PRO A 467 -19.71 4.91 -1.76
CA PRO A 467 -20.93 5.27 -1.06
C PRO A 467 -20.64 5.88 0.32
N PRO A 468 -21.17 7.08 0.63
CA PRO A 468 -20.95 7.73 1.91
C PRO A 468 -21.72 7.06 3.06
N GLN A 469 -22.65 6.14 2.74
CA GLN A 469 -23.72 5.75 3.67
C GLN A 469 -23.26 5.06 4.95
N ARG A 470 -22.02 4.58 5.06
CA ARG A 470 -21.48 4.04 6.31
C ARG A 470 -19.98 4.24 6.51
N SER A 471 -19.35 5.25 5.89
CA SER A 471 -18.05 5.73 6.36
C SER A 471 -18.20 6.50 7.68
N SER A 472 -18.87 5.89 8.66
CA SER A 472 -18.76 6.23 10.07
C SER A 472 -17.38 5.77 10.53
N PHE A 473 -16.35 6.46 10.06
CA PHE A 473 -15.10 6.58 10.80
C PHE A 473 -15.38 7.47 12.02
N THR A 474 -16.19 6.97 12.95
CA THR A 474 -16.48 7.60 14.23
C THR A 474 -15.26 7.44 15.12
N THR A 475 -14.31 8.36 15.06
CA THR A 475 -13.75 8.85 16.32
C THR A 475 -14.85 9.67 16.98
N GLN A 476 -15.36 9.19 18.10
CA GLN A 476 -16.09 10.04 19.02
C GLN A 476 -15.17 11.21 19.40
N ALA A 477 -15.35 12.37 18.77
CA ALA A 477 -15.01 13.63 19.40
C ALA A 477 -16.00 13.77 20.57
N ARG A 478 -15.64 13.22 21.73
CA ARG A 478 -16.37 13.49 22.96
C ARG A 478 -16.23 14.99 23.20
N ALA A 479 -17.31 15.74 22.96
CA ALA A 479 -17.35 17.14 23.34
C ALA A 479 -16.90 17.24 24.81
N MET A 480 -15.85 18.03 25.07
CA MET A 480 -15.53 18.36 26.46
C MET A 480 -16.78 18.99 27.07
N PRO A 481 -17.18 18.62 28.30
CA PRO A 481 -18.29 19.28 28.95
C PRO A 481 -17.96 20.76 29.03
N THR A 482 -18.84 21.60 28.49
CA THR A 482 -18.85 23.03 28.78
C THR A 482 -18.92 23.18 30.29
N THR A 483 -17.84 23.66 30.91
CA THR A 483 -17.85 24.11 32.29
C THR A 483 -18.81 25.30 32.37
N THR A 484 -20.04 25.03 32.77
CA THR A 484 -20.92 26.07 33.30
C THR A 484 -20.20 26.70 34.49
N SER A 485 -19.85 27.97 34.34
CA SER A 485 -19.44 28.83 35.44
C SER A 485 -20.55 28.84 36.48
N GLN A 486 -20.33 28.16 37.60
CA GLN A 486 -21.06 28.47 38.82
C GLN A 486 -20.33 29.63 39.50
N THR A 487 -20.93 30.80 39.37
CA THR A 487 -20.74 31.94 40.28
C THR A 487 -21.18 31.54 41.68
N THR A 488 -20.27 31.69 42.64
CA THR A 488 -20.54 32.18 43.99
C THR A 488 -19.45 33.15 44.38
#